data_AF-A0A6B3C2N1-F1
#
_entry.id   AF-A0A6B3C2N1-F1
#
_cell.length_a   1.000
_cell.length_b   1.000
_cell.length_c   1.000
_cell.angle_alpha   90.00
_cell.angle_beta   90.00
_cell.angle_gamma   90.00
#
_symmetry.space_group_name_H-M   'P 1'
#
loop_
_entity.id
_entity.type
_entity.pdbx_description
1 polymer ?
#
loop_
_entity_poly.entity_id
_entity_poly.type
_entity_poly.pdbx_seq_one_letter_code
_entity_poly.pdbx_strand_id
1 'polypeptide(L)'
;MASKLTWQKSSYCAQGNSCIHIATTPTAPRTIHLTESGDPTGAILTTTPAAFHTLLTTLKADTTPPRATTPAIEVTLGETPDTPVRVRSTSAPDTVVTTDRHRWHAFVLGVRAGEFDHFA
;
A
#
# COMPACT_ATOMS: atom_id res chain seq x y z
N MET A 1 -11.32 4.49 -23.24
CA MET A 1 -12.20 4.39 -22.05
C MET A 1 -11.34 3.84 -20.92
N ALA A 2 -11.12 4.61 -19.85
CA ALA A 2 -10.28 4.18 -18.74
C ALA A 2 -10.97 3.01 -18.01
N SER A 3 -10.32 1.86 -17.95
CA SER A 3 -10.76 0.71 -17.17
C SER A 3 -11.01 1.18 -15.73
N LYS A 4 -12.23 1.01 -15.21
CA LYS A 4 -12.53 1.28 -13.80
C LYS A 4 -11.59 0.41 -12.95
N LEU A 5 -10.67 1.04 -12.24
CA LEU A 5 -9.91 0.35 -11.20
C LEU A 5 -10.90 -0.16 -10.14
N THR A 6 -10.88 -1.47 -9.89
CA THR A 6 -11.63 -2.06 -8.79
C THR A 6 -10.81 -1.90 -7.52
N TRP A 7 -11.17 -0.92 -6.70
CA TRP A 7 -10.52 -0.62 -5.43
C TRP A 7 -11.03 -1.55 -4.33
N GLN A 8 -10.10 -2.18 -3.62
CA GLN A 8 -10.34 -2.96 -2.41
C GLN A 8 -9.70 -2.27 -1.22
N LYS A 9 -10.45 -2.17 -0.12
CA LYS A 9 -9.93 -1.79 1.20
C LYS A 9 -9.88 -3.02 2.11
N SER A 10 -9.11 -2.95 3.20
CA SER A 10 -9.11 -4.02 4.21
C SER A 10 -10.48 -4.13 4.91
N SER A 11 -10.88 -5.33 5.32
CA SER A 11 -12.08 -5.51 6.17
C SER A 11 -11.92 -4.93 7.58
N TYR A 12 -10.68 -4.80 8.06
CA TYR A 12 -10.34 -4.19 9.36
C TYR A 12 -10.47 -2.66 9.35
N CYS A 13 -10.71 -2.05 8.19
CA CYS A 13 -11.05 -0.65 8.06
C CYS A 13 -12.49 -0.40 8.56
N ALA A 14 -12.62 0.18 9.76
CA ALA A 14 -13.91 0.58 10.32
C ALA A 14 -14.67 1.55 9.37
N GLN A 15 -15.99 1.43 9.33
CA GLN A 15 -16.83 2.32 8.51
C GLN A 15 -16.67 3.77 8.97
N GLY A 16 -16.20 4.66 8.08
CA GLY A 16 -16.31 6.11 8.27
C GLY A 16 -15.02 6.91 8.12
N ASN A 17 -13.84 6.31 8.25
CA ASN A 17 -12.59 7.06 8.21
C ASN A 17 -11.57 6.36 7.32
N SER A 18 -11.19 7.06 6.26
CA SER A 18 -9.91 7.01 5.57
C SER A 18 -9.09 5.72 5.70
N CYS A 19 -8.99 4.95 4.62
CA CYS A 19 -8.23 3.71 4.60
C CYS A 19 -7.35 3.59 3.36
N ILE A 20 -6.37 2.68 3.47
CA ILE A 20 -5.56 2.28 2.32
C ILE A 20 -6.42 1.43 1.39
N HIS A 21 -6.43 1.83 0.11
CA HIS A 21 -7.12 1.17 -0.98
C HIS A 21 -6.09 0.64 -1.97
N ILE A 22 -6.30 -0.59 -2.41
CA ILE A 22 -5.48 -1.28 -3.40
C ILE A 22 -6.33 -1.54 -4.64
N ALA A 23 -5.79 -1.29 -5.81
CA ALA A 23 -6.39 -1.72 -7.08
C ALA A 23 -5.32 -2.27 -8.00
N THR A 24 -5.75 -2.99 -9.02
CA THR A 24 -4.85 -3.48 -10.07
C THR A 24 -5.38 -3.12 -11.44
N THR A 25 -4.46 -2.75 -12.31
CA THR A 25 -4.76 -2.63 -13.73
C THR A 25 -4.57 -4.01 -14.36
N PRO A 26 -5.64 -4.65 -14.88
CA PRO A 26 -5.56 -5.99 -15.45
C PRO A 26 -4.97 -6.01 -16.87
N THR A 27 -4.80 -4.86 -17.52
CA THR A 27 -4.21 -4.75 -18.85
C THR A 27 -2.69 -4.80 -18.78
N ALA A 28 -2.05 -5.48 -19.74
CA ALA A 28 -0.59 -5.57 -19.78
C ALA A 28 0.05 -4.21 -20.14
N PRO A 29 1.10 -3.77 -19.40
CA PRO A 29 1.69 -4.41 -18.22
C PRO A 29 0.83 -4.23 -16.94
N ARG A 30 0.69 -5.31 -16.16
CA ARG A 30 -0.06 -5.30 -14.89
C ARG A 30 0.62 -4.38 -13.87
N THR A 31 -0.13 -3.45 -13.32
CA THR A 31 0.32 -2.55 -12.25
C THR A 31 -0.59 -2.64 -11.04
N ILE A 32 0.00 -2.44 -9.86
CA ILE A 32 -0.71 -2.28 -8.60
C ILE A 32 -0.78 -0.79 -8.28
N HIS A 33 -1.94 -0.34 -7.82
CA HIS A 33 -2.19 1.01 -7.38
C HIS A 33 -2.54 1.00 -5.90
N LEU A 34 -1.92 1.90 -5.13
CA LEU A 34 -2.16 2.08 -3.70
C LEU A 34 -2.48 3.56 -3.45
N THR A 35 -3.55 3.82 -2.71
CA THR A 35 -3.95 5.18 -2.31
C THR A 35 -4.54 5.15 -0.91
N GLU A 36 -4.58 6.28 -0.21
CA GLU A 36 -5.21 6.41 1.09
C GLU A 36 -6.28 7.49 0.99
N SER A 37 -7.53 7.17 1.32
CA SER A 37 -8.65 8.10 1.08
C SER A 37 -8.67 9.31 2.02
N GLY A 38 -7.92 9.28 3.12
CA GLY A 38 -7.64 10.44 3.97
C GLY A 38 -6.36 11.19 3.65
N ASP A 39 -5.62 10.80 2.60
CA ASP A 39 -4.45 11.55 2.18
C ASP A 39 -4.90 12.85 1.48
N PRO A 40 -4.61 14.03 2.05
CA PRO A 40 -5.01 15.31 1.45
C PRO A 40 -4.35 15.56 0.09
N THR A 41 -3.24 14.87 -0.21
CA THR A 41 -2.55 14.99 -1.50
C THR A 41 -3.26 14.22 -2.62
N GLY A 42 -4.16 13.29 -2.27
CA GLY A 42 -4.82 12.41 -3.24
C GLY A 42 -3.84 11.53 -4.01
N ALA A 43 -2.67 11.23 -3.43
CA ALA A 43 -1.63 10.45 -4.09
C ALA A 43 -2.10 9.03 -4.44
N ILE A 44 -1.77 8.58 -5.66
CA ILE A 44 -1.97 7.20 -6.11
C ILE A 44 -0.60 6.63 -6.47
N LEU A 45 -0.04 5.85 -5.55
CA LEU A 45 1.20 5.14 -5.77
C LEU A 45 0.98 4.04 -6.81
N THR A 46 1.83 3.99 -7.84
CA THR A 46 1.83 2.90 -8.82
C THR A 46 3.09 2.06 -8.66
N THR A 47 2.93 0.75 -8.63
CA THR A 47 4.03 -0.21 -8.42
C THR A 47 3.77 -1.52 -9.17
N THR A 48 4.74 -2.45 -9.12
CA THR A 48 4.64 -3.75 -9.79
C THR A 48 4.06 -4.82 -8.85
N PRO A 49 3.45 -5.89 -9.39
CA PRO A 49 3.00 -7.02 -8.58
C PRO A 49 4.12 -7.62 -7.72
N ALA A 50 5.34 -7.75 -8.27
CA ALA A 50 6.50 -8.26 -7.55
C ALA A 50 6.92 -7.38 -6.35
N ALA A 51 6.92 -6.05 -6.53
CA ALA A 51 7.21 -5.11 -5.45
C ALA A 51 6.13 -5.17 -4.34
N PHE A 52 4.87 -5.28 -4.74
CA PHE A 52 3.75 -5.45 -3.82
C PHE A 52 3.81 -6.78 -3.07
N HIS A 53 4.11 -7.89 -3.74
CA HIS A 53 4.31 -9.19 -3.09
C HIS A 53 5.41 -9.15 -2.01
N THR A 54 6.50 -8.46 -2.31
CA THR A 54 7.60 -8.26 -1.35
C THR A 54 7.13 -7.49 -0.11
N LEU A 55 6.29 -6.46 -0.29
CA LEU A 55 5.66 -5.77 0.83
C LEU A 55 4.77 -6.71 1.65
N LEU A 56 3.89 -7.48 1.00
CA LEU A 56 2.97 -8.39 1.69
C LEU A 56 3.71 -9.42 2.55
N THR A 57 4.72 -10.07 1.98
CA THR A 57 5.54 -11.07 2.68
C THR A 57 6.30 -10.46 3.87
N THR A 58 6.84 -9.24 3.69
CA THR A 58 7.51 -8.49 4.75
C THR A 58 6.56 -8.17 5.92
N LEU A 59 5.35 -7.67 5.62
CA LEU A 59 4.37 -7.32 6.66
C LEU A 59 3.77 -8.53 7.38
N LYS A 60 3.70 -9.67 6.69
CA LYS A 60 3.32 -10.96 7.30
C LYS A 60 4.39 -11.49 8.25
N ALA A 61 5.66 -11.31 7.90
CA ALA A 61 6.79 -11.80 8.67
C ALA A 61 7.17 -10.89 9.85
N ASP A 62 6.58 -9.70 9.99
CA ASP A 62 7.01 -8.67 10.96
C ASP A 62 8.49 -8.25 10.84
N THR A 63 9.11 -8.56 9.72
CA THR A 63 10.54 -8.28 9.50
C THR A 63 10.73 -6.93 8.84
N THR A 64 11.81 -6.22 9.19
CA THR A 64 12.32 -5.15 8.32
C THR A 64 12.70 -5.75 6.97
N PRO A 65 12.28 -5.16 5.83
CA PRO A 65 12.60 -5.72 4.53
C PRO A 65 14.12 -5.86 4.37
N PRO A 66 14.62 -6.95 3.76
CA PRO A 66 16.02 -7.00 3.36
C PRO A 66 16.29 -5.82 2.42
N ARG A 67 17.47 -5.19 2.54
CA ARG A 67 17.88 -4.04 1.70
C ARG A 67 17.66 -4.38 0.23
N ALA A 68 16.56 -3.91 -0.36
CA ALA A 68 16.00 -4.46 -1.59
C ALA A 68 16.86 -4.09 -2.81
N THR A 69 17.12 -5.06 -3.68
CA THR A 69 17.96 -4.92 -4.89
C THR A 69 17.13 -4.66 -6.18
N THR A 70 15.85 -4.33 -6.04
CA THR A 70 14.89 -4.16 -7.17
C THR A 70 13.73 -3.27 -6.74
N PRO A 71 12.86 -2.74 -7.64
CA PRO A 71 11.94 -1.69 -7.24
C PRO A 71 11.10 -2.14 -6.05
N ALA A 72 11.22 -1.40 -4.96
CA ALA A 72 10.69 -1.76 -3.68
C ALA A 72 9.64 -0.74 -3.26
N ILE A 73 8.67 -1.21 -2.49
CA ILE A 73 7.82 -0.32 -1.73
C ILE A 73 8.57 -0.02 -0.43
N GLU A 74 8.89 1.25 -0.23
CA GLU A 74 9.49 1.75 0.98
C GLU A 74 8.40 2.30 1.90
N VAL A 75 8.42 1.84 3.15
CA VAL A 75 7.50 2.28 4.19
C VAL A 75 8.32 2.96 5.28
N THR A 76 8.08 4.25 5.48
CA THR A 76 8.67 5.01 6.58
C THR A 76 7.62 5.22 7.65
N LEU A 77 7.83 4.62 8.82
CA LEU A 77 7.00 4.89 10.00
C LEU A 77 7.42 6.22 10.62
N GLY A 78 6.44 7.05 10.98
CA GLY A 78 6.70 8.26 11.73
C GLY A 78 7.30 7.96 13.12
N GLU A 79 8.20 8.84 13.57
CA GLU A 79 8.89 8.70 14.86
C GLU A 79 7.95 8.86 16.06
N THR A 80 6.91 9.69 15.89
CA THR A 80 5.87 9.92 16.90
C THR A 80 4.52 9.36 16.43
N PRO A 81 3.56 9.11 17.33
CA PRO A 81 2.21 8.66 16.98
C PRO A 81 1.48 9.59 16.00
N ASP A 82 1.72 10.90 16.11
CA ASP A 82 1.17 11.93 15.21
C ASP A 82 1.90 12.05 13.87
N THR A 83 3.10 11.48 13.77
CA THR A 83 3.85 11.49 12.51
C THR A 83 3.28 10.39 11.60
N PRO A 84 2.82 10.72 10.38
CA PRO A 84 2.18 9.74 9.53
C PRO A 84 3.20 8.73 8.97
N VAL A 85 2.69 7.56 8.62
CA VAL A 85 3.39 6.58 7.81
C VAL A 85 3.41 7.05 6.36
N ARG A 86 4.58 7.00 5.73
CA ARG A 86 4.78 7.36 4.32
C ARG A 86 5.10 6.11 3.52
N VAL A 87 4.36 5.90 2.45
CA VAL A 87 4.53 4.75 1.53
C VAL A 87 4.91 5.29 0.16
N ARG A 88 6.04 4.84 -0.38
CA ARG A 88 6.50 5.22 -1.73
C ARG A 88 7.08 4.02 -2.47
N SER A 89 7.14 4.11 -3.79
CA SER A 89 7.78 3.10 -4.63
C SER A 89 9.10 3.67 -5.13
N THR A 90 10.18 2.90 -5.10
CA THR A 90 11.48 3.37 -5.61
C THR A 90 11.46 3.64 -7.11
N SER A 91 10.50 3.06 -7.85
CA SER A 91 10.27 3.34 -9.27
C SER A 91 9.42 4.59 -9.53
N ALA A 92 8.83 5.20 -8.49
CA ALA A 92 8.09 6.46 -8.56
C ALA A 92 8.30 7.27 -7.26
N PRO A 93 9.53 7.73 -7.00
CA PRO A 93 9.90 8.29 -5.69
C PRO A 93 9.19 9.61 -5.35
N ASP A 94 8.74 10.35 -6.36
CA ASP A 94 8.00 11.62 -6.18
C ASP A 94 6.54 11.42 -5.72
N THR A 95 6.03 10.18 -5.78
CA THR A 95 4.69 9.85 -5.30
C THR A 95 4.78 9.21 -3.92
N VAL A 96 4.26 9.92 -2.91
CA VAL A 96 4.24 9.46 -1.53
C VAL A 96 2.81 9.43 -1.06
N VAL A 97 2.31 8.24 -0.73
CA VAL A 97 1.01 8.07 -0.07
C VAL A 97 1.23 8.22 1.43
N THR A 98 0.42 9.05 2.06
CA THR A 98 0.49 9.34 3.49
C THR A 98 -0.69 8.69 4.21
N THR A 99 -0.42 7.99 5.31
CA THR A 99 -1.44 7.30 6.11
C THR A 99 -1.09 7.40 7.60
N ASP A 100 -2.06 7.35 8.50
CA ASP A 100 -1.77 7.33 9.94
C ASP A 100 -1.45 5.91 10.44
N ARG A 101 -0.95 5.82 11.68
CA ARG A 101 -0.55 4.55 12.31
C ARG A 101 -1.71 3.58 12.50
N HIS A 102 -2.91 4.07 12.81
CA HIS A 102 -4.09 3.23 13.01
C HIS A 102 -4.55 2.61 11.68
N ARG A 103 -4.59 3.42 10.62
CA ARG A 103 -4.94 2.97 9.26
C ARG A 103 -3.91 2.00 8.70
N TRP A 104 -2.63 2.29 8.89
CA TRP A 104 -1.56 1.37 8.54
C TRP A 104 -1.70 0.04 9.26
N HIS A 105 -2.00 0.05 10.56
CA HIS A 105 -2.21 -1.17 11.33
C HIS A 105 -3.39 -1.99 10.80
N ALA A 106 -4.52 -1.37 10.46
CA ALA A 106 -5.65 -2.06 9.84
C ALA A 106 -5.27 -2.70 8.50
N PHE A 107 -4.48 -2.01 7.67
CA PHE A 107 -3.94 -2.59 6.43
C PHE A 107 -3.04 -3.80 6.71
N VAL A 108 -2.13 -3.72 7.68
CA VAL A 108 -1.26 -4.83 8.07
C VAL A 108 -2.07 -6.05 8.55
N LEU A 109 -3.16 -5.84 9.30
CA LEU A 109 -4.06 -6.92 9.70
C LEU A 109 -4.70 -7.60 8.48
N GLY A 110 -5.19 -6.81 7.51
CA GLY A 110 -5.72 -7.34 6.26
C GLY A 110 -4.68 -8.12 5.42
N VAL A 111 -3.44 -7.63 5.39
CA VAL A 111 -2.31 -8.33 4.75
C VAL A 111 -2.06 -9.68 5.41
N ARG A 112 -2.05 -9.74 6.74
CA ARG A 112 -1.89 -11.01 7.49
C ARG A 112 -3.04 -11.98 7.30
N ALA A 113 -4.26 -11.47 7.19
CA ALA A 113 -5.44 -12.25 6.86
C ALA A 113 -5.46 -12.74 5.40
N GLY A 114 -4.51 -12.30 4.56
CA GLY A 114 -4.38 -12.72 3.16
C GLY A 114 -5.34 -12.02 2.21
N GLU A 115 -5.98 -10.92 2.62
CA GLU A 115 -6.99 -10.21 1.83
C GLU A 115 -6.44 -9.70 0.49
N PHE A 116 -5.13 -9.44 0.42
CA PHE A 116 -4.47 -8.80 -0.72
C PHE A 116 -3.60 -9.76 -1.56
N ASP A 117 -3.54 -11.05 -1.23
CA ASP A 117 -2.63 -12.01 -1.90
C ASP A 117 -2.96 -12.21 -3.39
N HIS A 118 -4.22 -12.05 -3.77
CA HIS A 118 -4.68 -12.19 -5.15
C HIS A 118 -4.25 -11.04 -6.08
N PHE A 119 -3.67 -9.96 -5.52
CA PHE A 119 -3.13 -8.86 -6.30
C PHE A 119 -1.68 -9.10 -6.76
N ALA A 120 -0.92 -9.87 -5.98
CA ALA A 120 0.48 -10.22 -6.22
C ALA A 120 0.66 -11.26 -7.35
#